data_AF-X0S9U2-F1
#
_entry.id   AF-X0S9U2-F1
#
_cell.length_a   1.000
_cell.length_b   1.000
_cell.length_c   1.000
_cell.angle_alpha   90.00
_cell.angle_beta   90.00
_cell.angle_gamma   90.00
#
_symmetry.space_group_name_H-M   'P 1'
#
loop_
_entity.id
_entity.type
_entity.pdbx_description
1 polymer ?
#
loop_
_entity_poly.entity_id
_entity_poly.type
_entity_poly.pdbx_seq_one_letter_code
_entity_poly.pdbx_strand_id
1 'polypeptide(L)'
;MAHGTKINRFRAGSGNKSGCFSDALIVKDEKMNSRERLEKTLNRQPVDRVCVDFGATHVTGISASTLSKVRKALLGEEDYRVKVHEPFQMLGQIDEKLMEALGIDVVGVMPPKTMFGFECKDWKEFTIFDGTEVLVPGNFNVKDDGRGG
;
A
#
# COMPACT_ATOMS: atom_id res chain seq x y z
N MET A 1 -11.36 0.09 -36.22
CA MET A 1 -10.53 -1.09 -36.59
C MET A 1 -11.01 -2.27 -35.74
N ALA A 2 -11.02 -3.50 -36.27
CA ALA A 2 -11.50 -4.66 -35.52
C ALA A 2 -10.36 -5.37 -34.77
N HIS A 3 -10.66 -5.90 -33.58
CA HIS A 3 -9.88 -6.96 -32.93
C HIS A 3 -10.81 -8.14 -32.70
N GLY A 4 -10.62 -9.20 -33.50
CA GLY A 4 -11.54 -10.33 -33.54
C GLY A 4 -11.19 -11.40 -32.51
N THR A 5 -12.16 -11.76 -31.66
CA THR A 5 -12.08 -12.91 -30.76
C THR A 5 -11.87 -14.20 -31.57
N LYS A 6 -10.73 -14.87 -31.40
CA LYS A 6 -10.45 -16.15 -32.07
C LYS A 6 -11.26 -17.28 -31.44
N ILE A 7 -12.30 -17.74 -32.15
CA ILE A 7 -13.14 -18.85 -31.74
C ILE A 7 -12.46 -20.18 -32.15
N ASN A 8 -11.84 -20.88 -31.20
CA ASN A 8 -11.22 -22.18 -31.47
C ASN A 8 -12.31 -23.25 -31.68
N ARG A 9 -12.54 -23.64 -32.95
CA ARG A 9 -13.39 -24.78 -33.30
C ARG A 9 -12.66 -26.10 -33.02
N PHE A 10 -13.03 -26.80 -31.95
CA PHE A 10 -12.79 -28.24 -31.85
C PHE A 10 -14.05 -29.01 -32.31
N ARG A 11 -13.85 -29.96 -33.21
CA ARG A 11 -14.92 -30.80 -33.79
C ARG A 11 -14.59 -32.26 -33.52
N ALA A 12 -15.08 -32.78 -32.39
CA ALA A 12 -15.03 -34.20 -32.05
C ALA A 12 -16.35 -34.89 -32.43
N GLY A 13 -16.29 -36.20 -32.71
CA GLY A 13 -17.42 -36.96 -33.27
C GLY A 13 -18.48 -37.38 -32.25
N SER A 14 -19.62 -37.85 -32.79
CA SER A 14 -20.74 -38.40 -32.02
C SER A 14 -20.37 -39.72 -31.32
N GLY A 15 -20.51 -39.78 -30.00
CA GLY A 15 -20.38 -41.00 -29.21
C GLY A 15 -21.25 -40.95 -27.96
N ASN A 16 -22.26 -41.82 -27.88
CA ASN A 16 -23.16 -41.89 -26.74
C ASN A 16 -22.52 -42.68 -25.57
N LYS A 17 -22.18 -41.99 -24.48
CA LYS A 17 -22.05 -42.59 -23.14
C LYS A 17 -22.51 -41.62 -22.05
N SER A 18 -23.16 -42.19 -21.03
CA SER A 18 -23.56 -41.52 -19.80
C SER A 18 -22.36 -40.98 -19.01
N GLY A 19 -22.43 -39.72 -18.57
CA GLY A 19 -21.46 -39.11 -17.66
C GLY A 19 -22.04 -37.85 -17.03
N CYS A 20 -21.97 -37.73 -15.70
CA CYS A 20 -22.46 -36.56 -14.99
C CYS A 20 -21.50 -35.38 -15.17
N PHE A 21 -21.98 -34.29 -15.77
CA PHE A 21 -21.27 -33.01 -15.87
C PHE A 21 -22.23 -31.81 -15.71
N SER A 22 -23.21 -31.95 -14.82
CA SER A 22 -24.02 -30.83 -14.32
C SER A 22 -23.38 -30.21 -13.09
N ASP A 23 -22.18 -29.67 -13.25
CA ASP A 23 -21.57 -28.68 -12.34
C ASP A 23 -20.50 -27.90 -13.11
N ALA A 24 -20.96 -27.09 -14.07
CA ALA A 24 -20.15 -26.00 -14.58
C ALA A 24 -19.96 -24.99 -13.46
N LEU A 25 -18.90 -25.15 -12.67
CA LEU A 25 -18.51 -24.23 -11.61
C LEU A 25 -18.56 -22.80 -12.16
N ILE A 26 -19.54 -22.04 -11.68
CA ILE A 26 -19.50 -20.59 -11.77
C ILE A 26 -18.31 -20.19 -10.92
N VAL A 27 -17.16 -20.01 -11.58
CA VAL A 27 -16.05 -19.25 -11.03
C VAL A 27 -16.59 -17.84 -10.88
N LYS A 28 -17.20 -17.57 -9.73
CA LYS A 28 -17.43 -16.20 -9.31
C LYS A 28 -16.07 -15.53 -9.33
N ASP A 29 -16.01 -14.36 -9.95
CA ASP A 29 -14.86 -13.47 -9.81
C ASP A 29 -14.93 -12.80 -8.43
N GLU A 30 -14.84 -13.62 -7.37
CA GLU A 30 -14.76 -13.16 -5.98
C GLU A 30 -13.39 -12.53 -5.78
N LYS A 31 -13.35 -11.24 -6.15
CA LYS A 31 -12.22 -10.33 -6.06
C LYS A 31 -11.55 -10.46 -4.70
N MET A 32 -10.35 -11.05 -4.72
CA MET A 32 -9.60 -11.46 -3.54
C MET A 32 -9.46 -10.31 -2.54
N ASN A 33 -9.75 -10.55 -1.27
CA ASN A 33 -9.51 -9.52 -0.25
C ASN A 33 -8.02 -9.47 0.14
N SER A 34 -7.61 -8.36 0.78
CA SER A 34 -6.21 -8.11 1.12
C SER A 34 -5.60 -9.19 2.02
N ARG A 35 -6.40 -9.78 2.93
CA ARG A 35 -5.96 -10.88 3.79
C ARG A 35 -5.71 -12.16 2.99
N GLU A 36 -6.64 -12.56 2.13
CA GLU A 36 -6.47 -13.71 1.23
C GLU A 36 -5.27 -13.54 0.30
N ARG A 37 -5.04 -12.33 -0.20
CA ARG A 37 -3.91 -11.99 -1.08
C ARG A 37 -2.58 -12.11 -0.35
N LEU A 38 -2.50 -11.66 0.90
CA LEU A 38 -1.33 -11.84 1.76
C LEU A 38 -1.10 -13.34 2.06
N GLU A 39 -2.13 -14.05 2.51
CA GLU A 39 -2.04 -15.48 2.86
C GLU A 39 -1.63 -16.35 1.66
N LYS A 40 -2.19 -16.10 0.47
CA LYS A 40 -1.79 -16.80 -0.76
C LYS A 40 -0.37 -16.43 -1.22
N THR A 41 0.02 -15.16 -1.13
CA THR A 41 1.37 -14.69 -1.47
C THR A 41 2.43 -15.35 -0.59
N LEU A 42 2.22 -15.39 0.73
CA LEU A 42 3.11 -16.07 1.69
C LEU A 42 3.23 -17.58 1.41
N ASN A 43 2.14 -18.21 0.97
CA ASN A 43 2.11 -19.63 0.57
C ASN A 43 2.54 -19.88 -0.89
N ARG A 44 3.02 -18.85 -1.62
CA ARG A 44 3.46 -18.92 -3.03
C ARG A 44 2.37 -19.41 -4.00
N GLN A 45 1.10 -19.16 -3.68
CA GLN A 45 -0.06 -19.52 -4.48
C GLN A 45 -0.41 -18.38 -5.47
N PRO A 46 -1.14 -18.67 -6.57
CA PRO A 46 -1.62 -17.64 -7.48
C PRO A 46 -2.51 -16.60 -6.81
N VAL A 47 -2.28 -15.34 -7.15
CA VAL A 47 -3.03 -14.16 -6.67
C VAL A 47 -3.53 -13.33 -7.86
N ASP A 48 -4.55 -12.51 -7.62
CA ASP A 48 -5.17 -11.64 -8.64
C ASP A 48 -4.29 -10.42 -9.00
N ARG A 49 -3.53 -9.91 -8.02
CA ARG A 49 -2.47 -8.93 -8.17
C ARG A 49 -1.39 -9.14 -7.10
N VAL A 50 -0.25 -8.46 -7.26
CA VAL A 50 0.81 -8.40 -6.24
C VAL A 50 0.24 -7.89 -4.91
N CYS A 51 0.62 -8.53 -3.80
CA CYS A 51 0.35 -8.06 -2.44
C CYS A 51 1.30 -6.92 -2.07
N VAL A 52 0.79 -5.81 -1.57
CA VAL A 52 1.56 -4.57 -1.35
C VAL A 52 1.62 -4.19 0.14
N ASP A 53 2.83 -3.90 0.62
CA ASP A 53 3.11 -3.23 1.88
C ASP A 53 4.03 -2.03 1.63
N PHE A 54 3.69 -0.87 2.21
CA PHE A 54 4.51 0.35 2.24
C PHE A 54 4.53 1.03 3.63
N GLY A 55 4.26 0.29 4.71
CA GLY A 55 4.23 0.88 6.05
C GLY A 55 3.79 -0.02 7.21
N ALA A 56 3.61 -1.32 7.01
CA ALA A 56 3.27 -2.25 8.08
C ALA A 56 4.42 -2.52 9.06
N THR A 57 5.65 -2.08 8.72
CA THR A 57 6.83 -2.13 9.58
C THR A 57 7.70 -0.88 9.38
N HIS A 58 8.57 -0.60 10.36
CA HIS A 58 9.60 0.45 10.23
C HIS A 58 10.58 0.24 9.05
N VAL A 59 10.67 -0.97 8.47
CA VAL A 59 11.54 -1.27 7.33
C VAL A 59 10.82 -1.27 5.97
N THR A 60 9.50 -1.16 5.95
CA THR A 60 8.68 -1.07 4.72
C THR A 60 8.07 0.32 4.49
N GLY A 61 8.22 1.26 5.43
CA GLY A 61 7.75 2.64 5.30
C GLY A 61 8.47 3.50 4.25
N ILE A 62 7.82 4.59 3.84
CA ILE A 62 8.33 5.55 2.84
C ILE A 62 8.77 6.85 3.55
N SER A 63 9.94 7.41 3.16
CA SER A 63 10.41 8.71 3.65
C SER A 63 9.37 9.82 3.40
N ALA A 64 9.14 10.68 4.40
CA ALA A 64 8.09 11.70 4.36
C ALA A 64 8.21 12.66 3.16
N SER A 65 9.43 13.00 2.73
CA SER A 65 9.68 13.78 1.50
C SER A 65 9.12 13.10 0.24
N THR A 66 9.48 11.83 0.04
CA THR A 66 8.98 11.02 -1.09
C THR A 66 7.47 10.82 -0.98
N LEU A 67 6.96 10.55 0.22
CA LEU A 67 5.53 10.32 0.44
C LEU A 67 4.68 11.57 0.15
N SER A 68 5.16 12.77 0.50
CA SER A 68 4.49 14.03 0.13
C SER A 68 4.39 14.20 -1.39
N LYS A 69 5.47 13.87 -2.12
CA LYS A 69 5.51 13.94 -3.60
C LYS A 69 4.57 12.91 -4.24
N VAL A 70 4.55 11.68 -3.71
CA VAL A 70 3.60 10.62 -4.12
C VAL A 70 2.15 11.01 -3.84
N ARG A 71 1.86 11.57 -2.66
CA ARG A 71 0.50 12.00 -2.28
C ARG A 71 -0.03 13.08 -3.22
N LYS A 72 0.77 14.12 -3.48
CA LYS A 72 0.44 15.19 -4.43
C LYS A 72 0.12 14.62 -5.82
N ALA A 73 1.00 13.78 -6.36
CA ALA A 73 0.83 13.17 -7.68
C ALA A 73 -0.38 12.22 -7.81
N LEU A 74 -0.80 11.55 -6.73
CA LEU A 74 -1.93 10.62 -6.75
C LEU A 74 -3.28 11.23 -6.34
N LEU A 75 -3.28 12.22 -5.43
CA LEU A 75 -4.51 12.75 -4.81
C LEU A 75 -4.81 14.21 -5.14
N GLY A 76 -3.85 14.96 -5.73
CA GLY A 76 -3.98 16.39 -6.02
C GLY A 76 -3.94 17.30 -4.79
N GLU A 77 -3.52 16.78 -3.63
CA GLU A 77 -3.54 17.49 -2.35
C GLU A 77 -2.24 18.31 -2.13
N GLU A 78 -2.12 19.44 -2.82
CA GLU A 78 -0.90 20.26 -2.78
C GLU A 78 -0.57 20.85 -1.41
N ASP A 79 -1.56 21.19 -0.59
CA ASP A 79 -1.33 21.76 0.75
C ASP A 79 -1.22 20.70 1.86
N TYR A 80 -1.30 19.40 1.54
CA TYR A 80 -1.25 18.34 2.56
C TYR A 80 0.18 18.10 3.06
N ARG A 81 0.39 18.39 4.35
CA ARG A 81 1.65 18.13 5.06
C ARG A 81 1.63 16.74 5.68
N VAL A 82 2.46 15.84 5.17
CA VAL A 82 2.59 14.45 5.65
C VAL A 82 3.02 14.41 7.13
N LYS A 83 2.39 13.55 7.92
CA LYS A 83 2.77 13.29 9.31
C LYS A 83 3.98 12.36 9.38
N VAL A 84 5.03 12.73 10.09
CA VAL A 84 6.20 11.87 10.36
C VAL A 84 5.89 10.98 11.56
N HIS A 85 5.40 9.77 11.32
CA HIS A 85 5.01 8.84 12.39
C HIS A 85 6.20 8.04 12.96
N GLU A 86 7.28 7.92 12.20
CA GLU A 86 8.54 7.36 12.67
C GLU A 86 9.67 8.39 12.41
N PRO A 87 10.07 9.18 13.42
CA PRO A 87 11.05 10.25 13.25
C PRO A 87 12.52 9.82 13.26
N PHE A 88 12.87 8.58 13.63
CA PHE A 88 14.26 8.10 13.60
C PHE A 88 14.75 7.87 12.15
N GLN A 89 13.85 7.43 11.27
CA GLN A 89 14.06 7.23 9.83
C GLN A 89 13.33 8.28 8.97
N MET A 90 12.64 9.24 9.59
CA MET A 90 11.81 10.28 8.94
C MET A 90 10.76 9.70 7.98
N LEU A 91 10.01 8.67 8.42
CA LEU A 91 8.98 7.98 7.64
C LEU A 91 7.63 8.68 7.74
N GLY A 92 7.00 8.89 6.58
CA GLY A 92 5.67 9.45 6.46
C GLY A 92 4.59 8.45 6.86
N GLN A 93 3.51 8.95 7.47
CA GLN A 93 2.29 8.20 7.72
C GLN A 93 1.51 8.06 6.40
N ILE A 94 1.18 6.82 6.03
CA ILE A 94 0.18 6.56 5.00
C ILE A 94 -1.18 6.53 5.69
N ASP A 95 -2.14 7.34 5.23
CA ASP A 95 -3.53 7.33 5.69
C ASP A 95 -4.42 6.47 4.77
N GLU A 96 -5.65 6.21 5.19
CA GLU A 96 -6.59 5.31 4.50
C GLU A 96 -6.78 5.68 3.01
N LYS A 97 -6.88 6.97 2.71
CA LYS A 97 -7.02 7.48 1.33
C LYS A 97 -5.79 7.19 0.46
N LEU A 98 -4.58 7.30 1.02
CA LEU A 98 -3.35 6.99 0.30
C LEU A 98 -3.09 5.47 0.26
N MET A 99 -3.57 4.69 1.24
CA MET A 99 -3.58 3.23 1.19
C MET A 99 -4.48 2.71 0.05
N GLU A 100 -5.67 3.28 -0.12
CA GLU A 100 -6.58 2.94 -1.22
C GLU A 100 -5.94 3.27 -2.58
N ALA A 101 -5.41 4.49 -2.75
CA ALA A 101 -4.78 4.93 -3.99
C ALA A 101 -3.51 4.14 -4.37
N LEU A 102 -2.76 3.62 -3.39
CA LEU A 102 -1.59 2.76 -3.60
C LEU A 102 -1.94 1.25 -3.69
N GLY A 103 -3.19 0.86 -3.40
CA GLY A 103 -3.62 -0.54 -3.38
C GLY A 103 -2.97 -1.38 -2.27
N ILE A 104 -2.64 -0.77 -1.13
CA ILE A 104 -1.95 -1.43 -0.01
C ILE A 104 -2.84 -2.52 0.62
N ASP A 105 -2.24 -3.67 0.92
CA ASP A 105 -2.93 -4.83 1.49
C ASP A 105 -2.67 -5.03 2.99
N VAL A 106 -1.56 -4.48 3.50
CA VAL A 106 -1.06 -4.75 4.85
C VAL A 106 -1.00 -3.46 5.67
N VAL A 107 -1.40 -3.53 6.94
CA VAL A 107 -1.30 -2.43 7.91
C VAL A 107 -0.56 -2.91 9.16
N GLY A 108 0.27 -2.04 9.74
CA GLY A 108 1.11 -2.37 10.89
C GLY A 108 0.40 -2.09 12.22
N VAL A 109 0.48 -3.03 13.15
CA VAL A 109 0.08 -2.81 14.55
C VAL A 109 1.30 -2.30 15.31
N MET A 110 1.55 -1.00 15.18
CA MET A 110 2.73 -0.33 15.73
C MET A 110 2.56 -0.03 17.23
N PRO A 111 3.64 -0.03 18.04
CA PRO A 111 3.57 0.43 19.43
C PRO A 111 3.19 1.93 19.49
N PRO A 112 2.60 2.42 20.60
CA PRO A 112 2.17 3.82 20.73
C PRO A 112 3.32 4.83 20.79
N LYS A 113 4.58 4.38 20.72
CA LYS A 113 5.79 5.19 20.88
C LYS A 113 6.74 4.99 19.70
N THR A 114 7.39 6.09 19.29
CA THR A 114 8.48 6.13 18.32
C THR A 114 9.72 5.38 18.83
N MET A 115 10.72 5.16 17.97
CA MET A 115 12.02 4.63 18.41
C MET A 115 12.73 5.55 19.44
N PHE A 116 12.40 6.84 19.46
CA PHE A 116 12.85 7.81 20.47
C PHE A 116 12.04 7.76 21.79
N GLY A 117 11.06 6.87 21.93
CA GLY A 117 10.35 6.60 23.19
C GLY A 117 9.20 7.54 23.55
N PHE A 118 8.84 8.48 22.66
CA PHE A 118 7.70 9.41 22.82
C PHE A 118 6.53 9.07 21.88
N GLU A 119 5.34 9.58 22.19
CA GLU A 119 4.10 9.31 21.44
C GLU A 119 3.93 10.24 20.22
N CYS A 120 3.31 9.74 19.15
CA CYS A 120 3.00 10.49 17.92
C CYS A 120 1.72 11.33 18.07
N LYS A 121 1.81 12.39 18.87
CA LYS A 121 0.73 13.33 19.18
C LYS A 121 1.23 14.78 19.16
N ASP A 122 0.32 15.71 19.45
CA ASP A 122 0.59 17.15 19.61
C ASP A 122 1.37 17.73 18.41
N TRP A 123 0.88 17.36 17.21
CA TRP A 123 1.54 17.57 15.93
C TRP A 123 1.86 19.05 15.67
N LYS A 124 3.11 19.32 15.27
CA LYS A 124 3.62 20.66 14.96
C LYS A 124 4.23 20.70 13.56
N GLU A 125 4.26 21.89 12.98
CA GLU A 125 4.83 22.14 11.65
C GLU A 125 6.36 21.99 11.66
N PHE A 126 6.91 21.45 10.57
CA PHE A 126 8.35 21.30 10.37
C PHE A 126 8.68 21.27 8.88
N THR A 127 9.89 21.72 8.53
CA THR A 127 10.40 21.68 7.15
C THR A 127 11.63 20.78 7.11
N ILE A 128 11.59 19.74 6.27
CA ILE A 128 12.72 18.84 6.04
C ILE A 128 13.81 19.58 5.26
N PHE A 129 15.06 19.13 5.37
CA PHE A 129 16.24 19.71 4.70
C PHE A 129 16.10 19.91 3.18
N ASP A 130 15.19 19.18 2.50
CA ASP A 130 14.91 19.31 1.07
C ASP A 130 13.78 20.32 0.75
N GLY A 131 13.30 21.05 1.75
CA GLY A 131 12.18 21.99 1.64
C GLY A 131 10.80 21.36 1.82
N THR A 132 10.67 20.05 2.03
CA THR A 132 9.35 19.43 2.23
C THR A 132 8.72 19.86 3.55
N GLU A 133 7.56 20.51 3.49
CA GLU A 133 6.72 20.78 4.66
C GLU A 133 6.01 19.52 5.15
N VAL A 134 6.09 19.27 6.46
CA VAL A 134 5.55 18.08 7.14
C VAL A 134 5.00 18.43 8.52
N LEU A 135 4.31 17.49 9.13
CA LEU A 135 3.93 17.53 10.55
C LEU A 135 4.77 16.53 11.34
N VAL A 136 5.42 16.97 12.40
CA VAL A 136 6.19 16.10 13.32
C VAL A 136 5.49 16.03 14.68
N PRO A 137 5.70 14.98 15.50
CA PRO A 137 5.17 14.93 16.86
C PRO A 137 5.67 16.09 17.72
N GLY A 138 4.88 16.56 18.68
CA GLY A 138 5.22 17.72 19.51
C GLY A 138 6.56 17.58 20.24
N ASN A 139 6.92 16.36 20.65
CA ASN A 139 8.17 16.03 21.32
C ASN A 139 9.38 15.83 20.40
N PHE A 140 9.24 15.96 19.07
CA PHE A 140 10.37 15.96 18.13
C PHE A 140 11.15 17.27 18.27
N ASN A 141 12.13 17.29 19.17
CA ASN A 141 12.82 18.51 19.62
C ASN A 141 14.26 18.57 19.13
N VAL A 142 14.40 18.66 17.80
CA VAL A 142 15.68 18.85 17.10
C VAL A 142 16.08 20.33 17.03
N LYS A 143 17.36 20.58 16.72
CA LYS A 143 17.90 21.90 16.34
C LYS A 143 18.90 21.67 15.20
N ASP A 144 18.93 22.61 14.26
CA ASP A 144 20.02 22.69 13.28
C ASP A 144 21.36 22.97 13.99
N ASP A 145 22.43 22.32 13.55
CA ASP A 145 23.79 22.48 14.06
C ASP A 145 24.66 23.39 13.18
N GLY A 146 24.13 23.83 12.03
CA GLY A 146 24.79 24.68 11.05
C GLY A 146 25.70 23.94 10.06
N ARG A 147 25.68 22.60 10.04
CA ARG A 147 26.54 21.75 9.19
C ARG A 147 25.77 20.73 8.35
N GLY A 148 24.47 20.58 8.56
CA GLY A 148 23.56 19.83 7.69
C GLY A 148 23.18 18.41 8.13
N GLY A 149 23.36 18.06 9.40
CA GLY A 149 22.98 16.74 9.99
C GLY A 149 23.23 16.61 11.56
#